data_AF-A0A379SLC2-F1
#
_entry.id   AF-A0A379SLC2-F1
#
_cell.length_a   1.000
_cell.length_b   1.000
_cell.length_c   1.000
_cell.angle_alpha   90.00
_cell.angle_beta   90.00
_cell.angle_gamma   90.00
#
_symmetry.space_group_name_H-M   'P 1'
#
loop_
_entity.id
_entity.type
_entity.pdbx_description
1 polymer ?
#
loop_
_entity_poly.entity_id
_entity_poly.type
_entity_poly.pdbx_seq_one_letter_code
_entity_poly.pdbx_strand_id
1 'polypeptide(L)'
;MKKTAIALLAWFVSSASLAATPWQKITHPVPGAAQSVGSFANGCIIGADTLPVQSDNYQVMRTDQRRYFGHPDLVMFIQRLSHQAHQRGLGTVLIGDMGMPAGGRFNGGHASHQTGLDVDIFLQLPKTRWSQAQLLRPQALDLVSRDGKHVVPSRWSSDIASLIKLAAEDNDVTRIFVNPAIKQQLCLDAGSDRDWLRKVRPLVPASRAYARAFTLPCRQPGVRRSTFTPAGRWMRR
;
A
#
# COMPACT_ATOMS: atom_id res chain seq x y z
N MET A 1 -19.36 62.00 -23.49
CA MET A 1 -20.53 61.28 -22.95
C MET A 1 -20.41 59.80 -23.30
N LYS A 2 -20.37 58.93 -22.27
CA LYS A 2 -20.76 57.49 -22.24
C LYS A 2 -20.21 56.63 -23.41
N LYS A 3 -19.32 55.67 -23.14
CA LYS A 3 -19.75 54.29 -22.81
C LYS A 3 -18.72 53.59 -21.93
N THR A 4 -19.25 53.14 -20.81
CA THR A 4 -18.67 52.36 -19.72
C THR A 4 -18.17 50.99 -20.18
N ALA A 5 -16.88 50.72 -20.02
CA ALA A 5 -16.33 49.37 -20.06
C ALA A 5 -16.04 48.92 -18.62
N ILE A 6 -17.09 48.46 -17.93
CA ILE A 6 -16.95 47.70 -16.67
C ILE A 6 -17.09 46.23 -17.07
N ALA A 7 -15.97 45.59 -17.40
CA ALA A 7 -15.89 44.13 -17.44
C ALA A 7 -15.46 43.66 -16.05
N LEU A 8 -16.42 43.60 -15.13
CA LEU A 8 -16.20 43.00 -13.81
C LEU A 8 -16.13 41.48 -13.99
N LEU A 9 -14.93 40.97 -13.73
CA LEU A 9 -14.53 39.58 -13.71
C LEU A 9 -15.30 38.83 -12.61
N ALA A 10 -16.40 38.16 -12.96
CA ALA A 10 -17.05 37.20 -12.08
C ALA A 10 -16.29 35.86 -12.13
N TRP A 11 -15.15 35.78 -11.44
CA TRP A 11 -14.53 34.50 -11.09
C TRP A 11 -15.40 33.83 -10.02
N PHE A 12 -16.40 33.06 -10.47
CA PHE A 12 -17.01 32.04 -9.64
C PHE A 12 -15.95 30.97 -9.35
N VAL A 13 -15.21 31.15 -8.26
CA VAL A 13 -14.51 30.03 -7.62
C VAL A 13 -15.61 29.15 -7.06
N SER A 14 -16.05 28.16 -7.85
CA SER A 14 -16.84 27.05 -7.34
C SER A 14 -15.98 26.30 -6.34
N SER A 15 -16.13 26.64 -5.06
CA SER A 15 -15.70 25.82 -3.95
C SER A 15 -16.53 24.54 -3.98
N ALA A 16 -16.17 23.60 -4.86
CA ALA A 16 -16.73 22.26 -4.83
C ALA A 16 -16.32 21.65 -3.49
N SER A 17 -17.22 21.69 -2.51
CA SER A 17 -17.12 20.84 -1.34
C SER A 17 -16.97 19.41 -1.87
N LEU A 18 -15.83 18.76 -1.60
CA LEU A 18 -15.60 17.37 -2.00
C LEU A 18 -16.55 16.49 -1.19
N ALA A 19 -17.80 16.37 -1.66
CA ALA A 19 -18.78 15.48 -1.10
C ALA A 19 -18.24 14.05 -1.20
N ALA A 20 -18.44 13.26 -0.14
CA ALA A 20 -18.02 11.88 -0.15
C ALA A 20 -18.66 11.13 -1.33
N THR A 21 -17.84 10.47 -2.13
CA THR A 21 -18.28 9.63 -3.25
C THR A 21 -19.03 8.41 -2.70
N PRO A 22 -19.87 7.73 -3.52
CA PRO A 22 -20.52 6.48 -3.10
C PRO A 22 -19.54 5.43 -2.56
N TRP A 23 -18.33 5.35 -3.11
CA TRP A 23 -17.25 4.48 -2.65
C TRP A 23 -16.84 4.72 -1.19
N GLN A 24 -16.92 5.97 -0.75
CA GLN A 24 -16.52 6.38 0.61
C GLN A 24 -17.68 6.24 1.60
N LYS A 25 -18.91 6.16 1.09
CA LYS A 25 -20.14 6.02 1.89
C LYS A 25 -20.51 4.57 2.15
N ILE A 26 -20.23 3.66 1.19
CA ILE A 26 -20.53 2.25 1.36
C ILE A 26 -19.74 1.65 2.53
N THR A 27 -20.42 0.85 3.35
CA THR A 27 -19.90 0.36 4.64
C THR A 27 -19.71 -1.15 4.69
N HIS A 28 -20.20 -1.87 3.68
CA HIS A 28 -20.13 -3.32 3.57
C HIS A 28 -19.76 -3.72 2.13
N PRO A 29 -19.09 -4.86 1.94
CA PRO A 29 -18.79 -5.37 0.60
C PRO A 29 -20.04 -5.54 -0.25
N VAL A 30 -19.90 -5.29 -1.56
CA VAL A 30 -20.95 -5.58 -2.53
C VAL A 30 -21.03 -7.11 -2.67
N PRO A 31 -22.21 -7.74 -2.49
CA PRO A 31 -22.34 -9.19 -2.61
C PRO A 31 -22.06 -9.66 -4.04
N GLY A 32 -21.47 -10.85 -4.17
CA GLY A 32 -21.14 -11.45 -5.47
C GLY A 32 -19.83 -12.22 -5.41
N ALA A 33 -19.45 -12.84 -6.54
CA ALA A 33 -18.12 -13.44 -6.67
C ALA A 33 -17.03 -12.37 -6.62
N ALA A 34 -15.89 -12.69 -6.02
CA ALA A 34 -14.76 -11.78 -5.90
C ALA A 34 -14.21 -11.40 -7.29
N GLN A 35 -14.32 -10.12 -7.64
CA GLN A 35 -13.88 -9.61 -8.94
C GLN A 35 -13.22 -8.24 -8.77
N SER A 36 -11.93 -8.18 -9.09
CA SER A 36 -11.20 -6.92 -9.21
C SER A 36 -11.46 -6.33 -10.60
N VAL A 37 -12.07 -5.14 -10.65
CA VAL A 37 -12.52 -4.52 -11.91
C VAL A 37 -11.67 -3.29 -12.23
N GLY A 38 -11.11 -3.25 -13.44
CA GLY A 38 -10.37 -2.09 -13.95
C GLY A 38 -8.86 -2.15 -13.69
N SER A 39 -8.32 -1.04 -13.19
CA SER A 39 -6.88 -0.90 -12.88
C SER A 39 -6.68 -0.45 -11.44
N PHE A 40 -5.48 -0.69 -10.87
CA PHE A 40 -5.18 -0.37 -9.47
C PHE A 40 -5.56 1.05 -9.02
N ALA A 41 -5.47 2.03 -9.92
CA ALA A 41 -5.74 3.45 -9.66
C ALA A 41 -6.99 4.00 -10.38
N ASN A 42 -7.80 3.13 -10.98
CA ASN A 42 -9.10 3.47 -11.55
C ASN A 42 -9.91 2.18 -11.68
N GLY A 43 -10.62 1.82 -10.61
CA GLY A 43 -11.29 0.53 -10.53
C GLY A 43 -12.16 0.37 -9.28
N CYS A 44 -12.72 -0.83 -9.12
CA CYS A 44 -13.50 -1.23 -7.96
C CYS A 44 -13.31 -2.73 -7.68
N ILE A 45 -13.97 -3.23 -6.64
CA ILE A 45 -14.06 -4.66 -6.34
C ILE A 45 -15.50 -5.05 -5.96
N ILE A 46 -15.97 -6.15 -6.53
CA ILE A 46 -17.20 -6.85 -6.13
C ILE A 46 -16.80 -8.07 -5.29
N GLY A 47 -17.61 -8.44 -4.30
CA GLY A 47 -17.33 -9.62 -3.46
C GLY A 47 -16.03 -9.47 -2.67
N ALA A 48 -15.71 -8.26 -2.21
CA ALA A 48 -14.51 -8.04 -1.41
C ALA A 48 -14.58 -8.83 -0.10
N ASP A 49 -13.48 -9.47 0.23
CA ASP A 49 -13.28 -10.15 1.50
C ASP A 49 -12.77 -9.16 2.56
N THR A 50 -12.96 -9.53 3.82
CA THR A 50 -12.57 -8.73 4.98
C THR A 50 -11.37 -9.38 5.65
N LEU A 51 -10.27 -8.64 5.82
CA LEU A 51 -9.14 -9.13 6.61
C LEU A 51 -9.59 -9.30 8.08
N PRO A 52 -9.45 -10.49 8.70
CA PRO A 52 -9.78 -10.66 10.11
C PRO A 52 -8.99 -9.68 10.98
N VAL A 53 -9.70 -8.87 11.77
CA VAL A 53 -9.06 -7.84 12.62
C VAL A 53 -8.25 -8.48 13.75
N GLN A 54 -8.69 -9.64 14.23
CA GLN A 54 -7.97 -10.42 15.25
C GLN A 54 -7.14 -11.51 14.58
N SER A 55 -5.84 -11.52 14.88
CA SER A 55 -4.87 -12.48 14.38
C SER A 55 -3.65 -12.51 15.29
N ASP A 56 -3.09 -13.69 15.52
CA ASP A 56 -1.87 -13.84 16.31
C ASP A 56 -0.63 -13.32 15.54
N ASN A 57 -0.67 -13.33 14.21
CA ASN A 57 0.49 -13.07 13.36
C ASN A 57 0.60 -11.60 12.89
N TYR A 58 -0.49 -10.83 12.95
CA TYR A 58 -0.53 -9.43 12.52
C TYR A 58 -1.49 -8.58 13.35
N GLN A 59 -1.41 -7.26 13.17
CA GLN A 59 -2.39 -6.30 13.68
C GLN A 59 -2.79 -5.31 12.58
N VAL A 60 -4.07 -4.93 12.56
CA VAL A 60 -4.63 -3.99 11.59
C VAL A 60 -4.65 -2.59 12.19
N MET A 61 -4.01 -1.64 11.53
CA MET A 61 -4.00 -0.23 11.93
C MET A 61 -5.22 0.51 11.38
N ARG A 62 -5.60 1.60 12.05
CA ARG A 62 -6.60 2.56 11.56
C ARG A 62 -7.91 1.91 11.11
N THR A 63 -8.39 0.93 11.88
CA THR A 63 -9.63 0.19 11.59
C THR A 63 -10.86 1.09 11.55
N ASP A 64 -10.81 2.27 12.18
CA ASP A 64 -11.81 3.33 12.08
C ASP A 64 -12.04 3.81 10.63
N GLN A 65 -11.01 3.73 9.77
CA GLN A 65 -11.10 4.14 8.37
C GLN A 65 -11.80 3.12 7.47
N ARG A 66 -12.02 1.88 7.95
CA ARG A 66 -12.66 0.78 7.19
C ARG A 66 -11.97 0.52 5.84
N ARG A 67 -10.64 0.46 5.88
CA ARG A 67 -9.77 0.18 4.72
C ARG A 67 -9.09 -1.19 4.81
N TYR A 68 -9.76 -2.20 5.37
CA TYR A 68 -9.23 -3.56 5.56
C TYR A 68 -9.98 -4.59 4.70
N PHE A 69 -10.50 -4.15 3.55
CA PHE A 69 -11.19 -5.00 2.57
C PHE A 69 -10.32 -5.22 1.34
N GLY A 70 -10.49 -6.35 0.66
CA GLY A 70 -9.73 -6.62 -0.56
C GLY A 70 -10.18 -7.88 -1.26
N HIS A 71 -9.44 -8.29 -2.28
CA HIS A 71 -9.64 -9.56 -2.93
C HIS A 71 -9.22 -10.69 -1.97
N PRO A 72 -9.89 -11.87 -1.98
CA PRO A 72 -9.49 -13.02 -1.16
C PRO A 72 -7.99 -13.36 -1.26
N ASP A 73 -7.41 -13.30 -2.46
CA ASP A 73 -5.95 -13.50 -2.66
C ASP A 73 -5.08 -12.48 -1.91
N LEU A 74 -5.53 -11.23 -1.76
CA LEU A 74 -4.82 -10.24 -0.95
C LEU A 74 -4.87 -10.61 0.54
N VAL A 75 -6.04 -11.06 1.02
CA VAL A 75 -6.21 -11.54 2.40
C VAL A 75 -5.31 -12.76 2.66
N MET A 76 -5.29 -13.73 1.74
CA MET A 76 -4.43 -14.90 1.83
C MET A 76 -2.94 -14.52 1.79
N PHE A 77 -2.53 -13.59 0.93
CA PHE A 77 -1.16 -13.07 0.90
C PHE A 77 -0.74 -12.50 2.26
N ILE A 78 -1.58 -11.66 2.87
CA ILE A 78 -1.31 -11.07 4.18
C ILE A 78 -1.14 -12.17 5.24
N GLN A 79 -2.06 -13.14 5.27
CA GLN A 79 -1.99 -14.25 6.21
C GLN A 79 -0.70 -15.08 6.05
N ARG A 80 -0.33 -15.42 4.82
CA ARG A 80 0.91 -16.15 4.51
C ARG A 80 2.16 -15.37 4.90
N LEU A 81 2.23 -14.09 4.53
CA LEU A 81 3.37 -13.22 4.84
C LEU A 81 3.55 -13.08 6.35
N SER A 82 2.48 -12.78 7.06
CA SER A 82 2.50 -12.59 8.51
C SER A 82 2.83 -13.88 9.24
N HIS A 83 2.33 -15.03 8.79
CA HIS A 83 2.69 -16.32 9.36
C HIS A 83 4.20 -16.61 9.19
N GLN A 84 4.74 -16.41 7.99
CA GLN A 84 6.18 -16.59 7.74
C GLN A 84 7.05 -15.63 8.56
N ALA A 85 6.62 -14.36 8.70
CA ALA A 85 7.32 -13.39 9.54
C ALA A 85 7.32 -13.81 11.01
N HIS A 86 6.20 -14.32 11.51
CA HIS A 86 6.08 -14.84 12.87
C HIS A 86 6.97 -16.08 13.09
N GLN A 87 6.94 -17.07 12.19
CA GLN A 87 7.77 -18.26 12.24
C GLN A 87 9.28 -17.95 12.28
N ARG A 88 9.69 -16.87 11.60
CA ARG A 88 11.09 -16.40 11.58
C ARG A 88 11.44 -15.46 12.76
N GLY A 89 10.52 -15.23 13.69
CA GLY A 89 10.76 -14.35 14.84
C GLY A 89 10.93 -12.88 14.48
N LEU A 90 10.48 -12.44 13.29
CA LEU A 90 10.67 -11.07 12.81
C LEU A 90 9.86 -10.07 13.65
N GLY A 91 8.77 -10.50 14.28
CA GLY A 91 7.84 -9.67 15.05
C GLY A 91 6.44 -9.69 14.46
N THR A 92 5.55 -8.87 15.01
CA THR A 92 4.16 -8.79 14.53
C THR A 92 4.06 -7.88 13.32
N VAL A 93 3.46 -8.33 12.22
CA VAL A 93 3.27 -7.48 11.03
C VAL A 93 2.15 -6.46 11.27
N LEU A 94 2.37 -5.21 10.88
CA LEU A 94 1.39 -4.13 10.97
C LEU A 94 0.81 -3.81 9.60
N ILE A 95 -0.50 -4.05 9.45
CA ILE A 95 -1.24 -3.86 8.19
C ILE A 95 -1.88 -2.48 8.20
N GLY A 96 -1.59 -1.69 7.17
CA GLY A 96 -2.20 -0.39 6.90
C GLY A 96 -3.38 -0.49 5.93
N ASP A 97 -3.46 0.47 5.02
CA ASP A 97 -4.55 0.54 4.05
C ASP A 97 -4.51 -0.65 3.08
N MET A 98 -5.61 -1.39 2.99
CA MET A 98 -6.00 -2.24 1.87
C MET A 98 -6.97 -1.43 0.99
N GLY A 99 -8.20 -1.88 0.73
CA GLY A 99 -9.25 -1.12 0.05
C GLY A 99 -10.45 -0.79 0.94
N MET A 100 -11.30 0.13 0.47
CA MET A 100 -12.66 0.34 0.99
C MET A 100 -13.56 -0.86 0.61
N PRO A 101 -14.78 -1.01 1.19
CA PRO A 101 -15.59 -2.22 1.02
C PRO A 101 -15.90 -2.63 -0.43
N ALA A 102 -15.97 -1.67 -1.35
CA ALA A 102 -16.14 -1.93 -2.79
C ALA A 102 -14.95 -1.39 -3.62
N GLY A 103 -13.81 -1.12 -2.97
CA GLY A 103 -12.67 -0.46 -3.59
C GLY A 103 -12.97 0.99 -3.93
N GLY A 104 -12.58 1.44 -5.13
CA GLY A 104 -12.77 2.82 -5.56
C GLY A 104 -11.78 3.81 -4.94
N ARG A 105 -11.82 5.05 -5.42
CA ARG A 105 -10.83 6.09 -5.07
C ARG A 105 -11.02 6.62 -3.65
N PHE A 106 -9.93 6.62 -2.88
CA PHE A 106 -9.89 7.25 -1.56
C PHE A 106 -10.09 8.77 -1.61
N ASN A 107 -10.61 9.34 -0.52
CA ASN A 107 -10.71 10.79 -0.30
C ASN A 107 -9.38 11.34 0.25
N GLY A 108 -8.31 11.21 -0.53
CA GLY A 108 -6.95 11.58 -0.12
C GLY A 108 -6.07 10.39 0.29
N GLY A 109 -4.75 10.59 0.22
CA GLY A 109 -3.75 9.53 0.36
C GLY A 109 -3.30 8.99 -0.99
N HIS A 110 -3.33 7.66 -1.15
CA HIS A 110 -2.76 6.99 -2.32
C HIS A 110 -3.71 6.98 -3.52
N ALA A 111 -3.13 7.04 -4.73
CA ALA A 111 -3.90 7.01 -5.97
C ALA A 111 -4.44 5.60 -6.30
N SER A 112 -3.78 4.54 -5.80
CA SER A 112 -4.15 3.14 -6.03
C SER A 112 -5.13 2.60 -4.98
N HIS A 113 -5.07 1.32 -4.60
CA HIS A 113 -5.97 0.66 -3.61
C HIS A 113 -7.42 0.47 -4.06
N GLN A 114 -7.72 0.69 -5.33
CA GLN A 114 -9.11 0.74 -5.78
C GLN A 114 -9.70 -0.62 -6.13
N THR A 115 -8.86 -1.65 -6.30
CA THR A 115 -9.28 -2.97 -6.84
C THR A 115 -9.15 -4.11 -5.84
N GLY A 116 -8.81 -3.81 -4.58
CA GLY A 116 -8.60 -4.82 -3.55
C GLY A 116 -7.33 -5.66 -3.70
N LEU A 117 -6.32 -5.13 -4.41
CA LEU A 117 -5.08 -5.86 -4.74
C LEU A 117 -3.81 -5.22 -4.16
N ASP A 118 -3.97 -4.08 -3.51
CA ASP A 118 -2.91 -3.30 -2.89
C ASP A 118 -2.99 -3.41 -1.37
N VAL A 119 -1.85 -3.51 -0.70
CA VAL A 119 -1.76 -3.37 0.76
C VAL A 119 -0.53 -2.57 1.16
N ASP A 120 -0.74 -1.61 2.07
CA ASP A 120 0.34 -0.93 2.77
C ASP A 120 0.75 -1.72 4.01
N ILE A 121 2.04 -2.03 4.12
CA ILE A 121 2.62 -2.72 5.27
C ILE A 121 3.59 -1.77 5.95
N PHE A 122 3.42 -1.58 7.26
CA PHE A 122 4.30 -0.72 8.03
C PHE A 122 5.66 -1.38 8.21
N LEU A 123 6.74 -0.64 7.99
CA LEU A 123 8.11 -1.13 8.15
C LEU A 123 8.57 -1.00 9.60
N GLN A 124 7.74 -1.51 10.50
CA GLN A 124 7.99 -1.68 11.93
C GLN A 124 7.44 -3.05 12.33
N LEU A 125 8.27 -3.81 13.06
CA LEU A 125 7.95 -5.17 13.49
C LEU A 125 8.00 -5.26 15.01
N PRO A 126 6.96 -4.79 15.72
CA PRO A 126 6.94 -4.84 17.18
C PRO A 126 7.05 -6.27 17.69
N LYS A 127 7.95 -6.47 18.68
CA LYS A 127 8.09 -7.73 19.41
C LYS A 127 6.99 -7.92 20.47
N THR A 128 6.38 -6.81 20.91
CA THR A 128 5.21 -6.78 21.78
C THR A 128 4.05 -6.15 21.02
N ARG A 129 2.90 -6.83 21.00
CA ARG A 129 1.69 -6.36 20.29
C ARG A 129 1.30 -4.94 20.75
N TRP A 130 0.91 -4.12 19.79
CA TRP A 130 0.44 -2.77 20.04
C TRP A 130 -0.94 -2.76 20.71
N SER A 131 -1.17 -1.77 21.56
CA SER A 131 -2.50 -1.48 22.10
C SER A 131 -3.44 -0.95 21.02
N GLN A 132 -4.75 -1.01 21.27
CA GLN A 132 -5.75 -0.48 20.34
C GLN A 132 -5.56 1.02 20.07
N ALA A 133 -5.13 1.80 21.08
CA ALA A 133 -4.85 3.22 20.90
C ALA A 133 -3.68 3.47 19.94
N GLN A 134 -2.62 2.66 20.02
CA GLN A 134 -1.49 2.71 19.09
C GLN A 134 -1.89 2.31 17.67
N LEU A 135 -2.75 1.29 17.53
CA LEU A 135 -3.26 0.89 16.21
C LEU A 135 -4.16 1.95 15.56
N LEU A 136 -4.99 2.65 16.33
CA LEU A 136 -5.84 3.73 15.84
C LEU A 136 -5.03 4.99 15.48
N ARG A 137 -3.96 5.26 16.23
CA ARG A 137 -3.09 6.43 16.01
C ARG A 137 -1.63 6.00 15.86
N PRO A 138 -1.29 5.29 14.77
CA PRO A 138 0.03 4.72 14.58
C PRO A 138 1.07 5.82 14.38
N GLN A 139 2.18 5.71 15.11
CA GLN A 139 3.32 6.62 15.00
C GLN A 139 4.28 6.09 13.93
N ALA A 140 4.42 6.85 12.84
CA ALA A 140 5.31 6.47 11.75
C ALA A 140 6.77 6.69 12.13
N LEU A 141 7.54 5.60 12.12
CA LEU A 141 8.99 5.65 12.19
C LEU A 141 9.54 5.96 10.81
N ASP A 142 10.07 7.17 10.64
CA ASP A 142 10.75 7.56 9.41
C ASP A 142 12.08 6.80 9.28
N LEU A 143 12.15 5.87 8.33
CA LEU A 143 13.34 5.08 8.06
C LEU A 143 14.36 5.80 7.18
N VAL A 144 14.02 6.96 6.62
CA VAL A 144 14.86 7.65 5.64
C VAL A 144 15.47 8.90 6.27
N SER A 145 16.71 9.23 5.89
CA SER A 145 17.42 10.43 6.33
C SER A 145 16.73 11.70 5.85
N ARG A 146 16.90 12.82 6.56
CA ARG A 146 16.22 14.09 6.22
C ARG A 146 16.44 14.52 4.77
N ASP A 147 17.63 14.29 4.22
CA ASP A 147 17.99 14.58 2.83
C ASP A 147 17.45 13.58 1.80
N GLY A 148 16.81 12.49 2.25
CA GLY A 148 16.18 11.48 1.39
C GLY A 148 17.15 10.49 0.74
N LYS A 149 18.44 10.53 1.07
CA LYS A 149 19.48 9.80 0.32
C LYS A 149 19.82 8.42 0.87
N HIS A 150 19.59 8.17 2.15
CA HIS A 150 19.92 6.88 2.77
C HIS A 150 18.93 6.54 3.89
N VAL A 151 18.96 5.30 4.37
CA VAL A 151 18.18 4.95 5.56
C VAL A 151 18.85 5.50 6.83
N VAL A 152 18.09 5.71 7.88
CA VAL A 152 18.62 6.06 9.21
C VAL A 152 19.14 4.76 9.85
N PRO A 153 20.46 4.60 10.07
CA PRO A 153 21.03 3.30 10.49
C PRO A 153 20.46 2.77 11.81
N SER A 154 20.16 3.65 12.76
CA SER A 154 19.57 3.27 14.06
C SER A 154 18.10 2.83 13.98
N ARG A 155 17.44 2.97 12.83
CA ARG A 155 16.03 2.60 12.60
C ARG A 155 15.89 1.47 11.57
N TRP A 156 16.90 1.25 10.74
CA TRP A 156 16.95 0.13 9.82
C TRP A 156 17.34 -1.15 10.55
N SER A 157 16.73 -2.27 10.17
CA SER A 157 17.06 -3.58 10.73
C SER A 157 16.99 -4.66 9.65
N SER A 158 17.72 -5.76 9.86
CA SER A 158 17.65 -6.95 9.01
C SER A 158 16.25 -7.58 8.99
N ASP A 159 15.46 -7.41 10.06
CA ASP A 159 14.08 -7.88 10.12
C ASP A 159 13.19 -7.16 9.08
N ILE A 160 13.38 -5.85 8.92
CA ILE A 160 12.68 -5.05 7.89
C ILE A 160 13.07 -5.52 6.49
N ALA A 161 14.37 -5.72 6.24
CA ALA A 161 14.85 -6.24 4.96
C ALA A 161 14.28 -7.62 4.66
N SER A 162 14.23 -8.51 5.66
CA SER A 162 13.69 -9.86 5.57
C SER A 162 12.20 -9.87 5.27
N LEU A 163 11.42 -8.98 5.89
CA LEU A 163 9.98 -8.83 5.60
C LEU A 163 9.74 -8.43 4.14
N ILE A 164 10.50 -7.45 3.63
CA ILE A 164 10.36 -7.00 2.23
C ILE A 164 10.78 -8.11 1.27
N LYS A 165 11.85 -8.85 1.57
CA LYS A 165 12.31 -9.99 0.78
C LYS A 165 11.25 -11.09 0.73
N LEU A 166 10.72 -11.51 1.89
CA LEU A 166 9.62 -12.48 2.00
C LEU A 166 8.41 -12.09 1.13
N ALA A 167 7.99 -10.83 1.22
CA ALA A 167 6.89 -10.33 0.41
C ALA A 167 7.23 -10.35 -1.09
N ALA A 168 8.47 -10.03 -1.48
CA ALA A 168 8.89 -10.05 -2.88
C ALA A 168 9.02 -11.47 -3.43
N GLU A 169 9.36 -12.45 -2.62
CA GLU A 169 9.47 -13.85 -3.02
C GLU A 169 8.11 -14.51 -3.24
N ASP A 170 7.03 -13.98 -2.66
CA ASP A 170 5.68 -14.49 -2.90
C ASP A 170 5.29 -14.39 -4.38
N ASN A 171 4.76 -15.49 -4.93
CA ASN A 171 4.45 -15.63 -6.35
C ASN A 171 3.33 -14.71 -6.82
N ASP A 172 2.40 -14.34 -5.93
CA ASP A 172 1.28 -13.46 -6.27
C ASP A 172 1.70 -11.99 -6.29
N VAL A 173 2.82 -11.66 -5.63
CA VAL A 173 3.35 -10.29 -5.58
C VAL A 173 4.05 -9.95 -6.88
N THR A 174 3.63 -8.84 -7.49
CA THR A 174 4.22 -8.36 -8.75
C THR A 174 5.11 -7.15 -8.55
N ARG A 175 4.76 -6.26 -7.62
CA ARG A 175 5.52 -5.05 -7.31
C ARG A 175 5.41 -4.73 -5.82
N ILE A 176 6.50 -4.22 -5.27
CA ILE A 176 6.54 -3.60 -3.94
C ILE A 176 7.11 -2.20 -4.08
N PHE A 177 6.35 -1.17 -3.78
CA PHE A 177 6.87 0.20 -3.80
C PHE A 177 7.44 0.59 -2.44
N VAL A 178 8.66 1.14 -2.49
CA VAL A 178 9.37 1.67 -1.33
C VAL A 178 10.05 2.99 -1.70
N ASN A 179 10.48 3.74 -0.68
CA ASN A 179 11.35 4.89 -0.90
C ASN A 179 12.67 4.48 -1.59
N PRO A 180 13.24 5.31 -2.49
CA PRO A 180 14.52 5.00 -3.14
C PRO A 180 15.65 4.64 -2.17
N ALA A 181 15.77 5.32 -1.03
CA ALA A 181 16.78 5.03 -0.02
C ALA A 181 16.63 3.63 0.59
N ILE A 182 15.39 3.17 0.79
CA ILE A 182 15.11 1.80 1.26
C ILE A 182 15.53 0.80 0.19
N LYS A 183 15.18 1.01 -1.08
CA LYS A 183 15.61 0.12 -2.16
C LYS A 183 17.13 0.09 -2.28
N GLN A 184 17.80 1.23 -2.12
CA GLN A 184 19.26 1.30 -2.13
C GLN A 184 19.85 0.45 -0.99
N GLN A 185 19.32 0.56 0.23
CA GLN A 185 19.79 -0.26 1.34
C GLN A 185 19.55 -1.76 1.09
N LEU A 186 18.37 -2.15 0.60
CA LEU A 186 18.08 -3.54 0.21
C LEU A 186 19.08 -4.05 -0.84
N CYS A 187 19.50 -3.21 -1.78
CA CYS A 187 20.53 -3.57 -2.75
C CYS A 187 21.89 -3.82 -2.07
N LEU A 188 22.26 -3.06 -1.04
CA LEU A 188 23.50 -3.30 -0.31
C LEU A 188 23.41 -4.61 0.50
N ASP A 189 22.25 -4.88 1.10
CA ASP A 189 22.06 -6.01 2.02
C ASP A 189 21.84 -7.37 1.32
N ALA A 190 21.37 -7.40 0.06
CA ALA A 190 20.86 -8.63 -0.56
C ALA A 190 21.90 -9.73 -0.86
N GLY A 191 23.21 -9.44 -0.79
CA GLY A 191 24.23 -10.43 -1.15
C GLY A 191 24.09 -10.91 -2.61
N SER A 192 24.23 -12.22 -2.85
CA SER A 192 24.15 -12.86 -4.18
C SER A 192 22.72 -13.22 -4.62
N ASP A 193 21.80 -13.48 -3.68
CA ASP A 193 20.40 -13.76 -3.97
C ASP A 193 19.61 -12.45 -4.12
N ARG A 194 19.45 -12.01 -5.38
CA ARG A 194 19.02 -10.66 -5.74
C ARG A 194 17.80 -10.59 -6.65
N ASP A 195 17.30 -11.72 -7.16
CA ASP A 195 16.25 -11.72 -8.18
C ASP A 195 14.95 -11.07 -7.70
N TRP A 196 14.65 -11.21 -6.41
CA TRP A 196 13.49 -10.59 -5.75
C TRP A 196 13.51 -9.05 -5.80
N LEU A 197 14.69 -8.42 -5.88
CA LEU A 197 14.83 -6.96 -5.99
C LEU A 197 14.19 -6.39 -7.26
N ARG A 198 13.92 -7.24 -8.28
CA ARG A 198 13.22 -6.83 -9.51
C ARG A 198 11.79 -6.36 -9.23
N LYS A 199 11.13 -6.96 -8.23
CA LYS A 199 9.76 -6.61 -7.80
C LYS A 199 9.75 -5.36 -6.92
N VAL A 200 10.84 -5.05 -6.23
CA VAL A 200 10.95 -3.83 -5.41
C VAL A 200 11.16 -2.62 -6.34
N ARG A 201 10.27 -1.62 -6.31
CA ARG A 201 10.27 -0.46 -7.20
C ARG A 201 10.40 0.83 -6.38
N PRO A 202 11.35 1.72 -6.73
CA PRO A 202 11.38 3.04 -6.11
C PRO A 202 10.18 3.86 -6.60
N LEU A 203 9.54 4.61 -5.71
CA LEU A 203 8.51 5.59 -6.05
C LEU A 203 8.82 6.93 -5.35
N VAL A 204 8.53 8.04 -6.04
CA VAL A 204 8.64 9.39 -5.47
C VAL A 204 7.36 10.17 -5.83
N PRO A 205 6.68 10.80 -4.86
CA PRO A 205 6.89 10.66 -3.41
C PRO A 205 6.38 9.30 -2.92
N ALA A 206 7.25 8.50 -2.28
CA ALA A 206 6.85 7.33 -1.51
C ALA A 206 6.92 7.60 -0.02
N SER A 207 6.13 6.83 0.72
CA SER A 207 6.20 6.82 2.17
C SER A 207 7.60 6.45 2.66
N ARG A 208 7.99 7.03 3.79
CA ARG A 208 9.29 6.77 4.45
C ARG A 208 9.19 5.72 5.55
N ALA A 209 7.99 5.17 5.76
CA ALA A 209 7.68 4.22 6.85
C ALA A 209 6.91 2.97 6.39
N TYR A 210 6.54 2.87 5.10
CA TYR A 210 5.72 1.78 4.58
C TYR A 210 6.35 1.19 3.31
N ALA A 211 6.06 -0.09 3.08
CA ALA A 211 6.17 -0.73 1.78
C ALA A 211 4.76 -1.04 1.27
N ARG A 212 4.49 -0.77 -0.01
CA ARG A 212 3.22 -1.13 -0.65
C ARG A 212 3.38 -2.33 -1.53
N ALA A 213 2.71 -3.43 -1.21
CA ALA A 213 2.70 -4.62 -2.03
C ALA A 213 1.47 -4.65 -2.96
N PHE A 214 1.68 -5.14 -4.18
CA PHE A 214 0.66 -5.34 -5.20
C PHE A 214 0.60 -6.83 -5.54
N THR A 215 -0.55 -7.44 -5.24
CA THR A 215 -0.86 -8.81 -5.61
C THR A 215 -1.59 -8.83 -6.94
N LEU A 216 -1.35 -9.84 -7.77
CA LEU A 216 -2.15 -10.09 -8.96
C LEU A 216 -2.57 -11.56 -8.96
N PRO A 217 -3.87 -11.85 -8.77
CA PRO A 217 -4.39 -13.20 -8.88
C PRO A 217 -3.96 -13.86 -10.19
N CYS A 218 -3.51 -15.11 -10.12
CA CYS A 218 -3.44 -15.94 -11.30
C CYS A 218 -4.87 -16.23 -11.77
N ARG A 219 -5.29 -15.56 -12.85
CA ARG A 219 -6.55 -15.75 -13.62
C ARG A 219 -7.76 -14.90 -13.19
N GLN A 220 -7.62 -13.58 -13.12
CA GLN A 220 -8.77 -12.67 -13.13
C GLN A 220 -9.03 -12.11 -14.54
N PRO A 221 -10.17 -12.44 -15.19
CA PRO A 221 -10.63 -11.72 -16.37
C PRO A 221 -10.89 -10.24 -16.01
N GLY A 222 -10.43 -9.31 -16.84
CA GLY A 222 -10.76 -7.87 -16.67
C GLY A 222 -9.76 -7.01 -15.88
N VAL A 223 -8.76 -7.59 -15.22
CA VAL A 223 -7.67 -6.82 -14.60
C VAL A 223 -6.58 -6.52 -15.63
N ARG A 224 -6.32 -5.24 -15.93
CA ARG A 224 -5.18 -4.86 -16.78
C ARG A 224 -3.88 -5.06 -16.01
N ARG A 225 -3.11 -6.09 -16.41
CA ARG A 225 -1.73 -6.28 -15.93
C ARG A 225 -0.87 -5.11 -16.41
N SER A 226 -0.18 -4.44 -15.49
CA SER A 226 0.86 -3.47 -15.85
C SER A 226 2.05 -4.23 -16.47
N THR A 227 2.53 -3.77 -17.61
CA THR A 227 3.67 -4.35 -18.32
C THR A 227 4.90 -4.42 -17.41
N PHE A 228 5.59 -5.57 -17.41
CA PHE A 228 6.85 -5.72 -16.69
C PHE A 228 7.87 -4.73 -17.25
N THR A 229 8.50 -3.93 -16.39
CA THR A 229 9.68 -3.15 -16.80
C THR A 229 10.88 -4.12 -16.84
N PRO A 230 11.64 -4.20 -17.94
CA PRO A 230 12.78 -5.13 -18.05
C PRO A 230 13.82 -4.89 -16.94
N ALA A 231 14.52 -5.96 -16.57
CA ALA A 231 15.69 -5.88 -15.69
C ALA A 231 16.77 -4.96 -16.31
N GLY A 232 17.48 -4.18 -15.48
CA GLY A 232 18.75 -3.55 -15.86
C GLY A 232 18.78 -2.03 -16.13
N ARG A 233 17.68 -1.26 -16.00
CA ARG A 233 17.69 0.19 -16.32
C ARG A 233 17.55 1.16 -15.14
N TRP A 234 18.03 0.81 -13.94
CA TRP A 234 17.82 1.67 -12.76
C TRP A 234 19.08 2.03 -11.95
N MET A 235 20.29 1.77 -12.47
CA MET A 235 21.55 2.27 -11.87
C MET A 235 22.54 2.75 -12.95
N ARG A 236 22.11 3.71 -13.77
CA ARG A 236 23.02 4.63 -14.48
C ARG A 236 22.38 6.01 -14.50
N ARG A 237 22.55 6.75 -13.40
CA ARG A 237 22.64 8.21 -13.28
C ARG A 237 22.75 8.55 -11.80
#